data_AF-A0ABD6EWD3-F1
#
_entry.id   AF-A0ABD6EWD3-F1
#
_cell.length_a   1.000
_cell.length_b   1.000
_cell.length_c   1.000
_cell.angle_alpha   90.00
_cell.angle_beta   90.00
_cell.angle_gamma   90.00
#
_symmetry.space_group_name_H-M   'P 1'
#
loop_
_entity.id
_entity.type
_entity.pdbx_description
1 polymer ?
#
loop_
_entity_poly.entity_id
_entity_poly.type
_entity_poly.pdbx_seq_one_letter_code
_entity_poly.pdbx_strand_id
1 'polypeptide(L)' 'MKLTNEQQRLVSRSVDVLKFFVQWGFVPVVLYCGFRHGPEPLPNGQVIPLTLLSLLWG' A
#
# COMPACT_ATOMS: atom_id res chain seq x y z
N MET A 1 29.85 12.88 10.03
CA MET A 1 30.28 12.89 8.61
C MET A 1 29.38 13.87 7.87
N LYS A 2 29.92 14.95 7.29
CA LYS A 2 29.14 15.87 6.45
C LYS A 2 29.04 15.23 5.07
N LEU A 3 27.83 14.85 4.67
CA LEU A 3 27.56 14.39 3.31
C LEU A 3 27.79 15.56 2.35
N THR A 4 28.40 15.29 1.19
CA THR A 4 28.54 16.30 0.13
C THR A 4 27.15 16.78 -0.31
N ASN A 5 27.01 18.06 -0.69
CA ASN A 5 25.73 18.68 -1.09
C ASN A 5 24.97 17.85 -2.15
N GLU A 6 25.69 17.24 -3.09
CA GLU A 6 25.12 16.34 -4.11
C GLU A 6 24.52 15.06 -3.51
N GLN A 7 25.19 14.47 -2.52
CA GLN A 7 24.70 13.26 -1.84
C GLN A 7 23.46 13.57 -1.00
N GLN A 8 23.42 14.72 -0.34
CA GLN A 8 22.23 15.15 0.39
C GLN A 8 21.04 15.38 -0.54
N ARG A 9 21.26 15.99 -1.71
CA ARG A 9 20.21 16.24 -2.70
C ARG A 9 19.62 14.93 -3.26
N LEU A 10 20.47 13.94 -3.53
CA LEU A 10 20.02 12.62 -3.97
C LEU A 10 19.21 11.91 -2.88
N VAL A 11 19.70 11.90 -1.64
CA VAL A 11 18.98 11.30 -0.51
C VAL A 11 17.63 11.97 -0.28
N SER A 12 17.57 13.31 -0.25
CA SER A 12 16.30 14.04 -0.09
C SER A 12 15.32 13.69 -1.20
N ARG A 13 15.77 13.67 -2.46
CA ARG A 13 14.92 13.31 -3.60
C ARG A 13 14.41 11.87 -3.51
N SER A 14 15.25 10.92 -3.11
CA SER A 14 14.85 9.54 -2.91
C SER A 14 13.81 9.40 -1.80
N VAL A 15 13.96 10.15 -0.70
CA VAL A 15 13.00 10.17 0.40
C VAL A 15 11.65 10.75 -0.04
N ASP A 16 11.64 11.81 -0.84
CA ASP A 16 10.40 12.42 -1.34
C ASP A 16 9.66 11.48 -2.30
N VAL A 17 10.39 10.80 -3.19
CA VAL A 17 9.83 9.78 -4.07
C VAL A 17 9.27 8.61 -3.26
N LEU A 18 9.99 8.14 -2.25
CA LEU A 18 9.53 7.07 -1.36
C LEU A 18 8.24 7.48 -0.62
N LYS A 19 8.19 8.70 -0.08
CA LYS A 19 6.99 9.24 0.57
C LYS A 19 5.80 9.26 -0.38
N PHE A 20 6.01 9.70 -1.62
CA PHE A 20 4.97 9.69 -2.65
C PHE A 20 4.45 8.28 -2.94
N PHE A 21 5.36 7.30 -3.10
CA PHE A 21 4.97 5.90 -3.31
C PHE A 21 4.22 5.31 -2.14
N VAL A 22 4.60 5.61 -0.90
CA VAL A 22 3.88 5.11 0.27
C VAL A 22 2.50 5.77 0.38
N GLN A 23 2.40 7.08 0.19
CA GLN A 23 1.11 7.79 0.28
C GLN A 23 0.09 7.30 -0.75
N TRP A 24 0.51 7.09 -1.99
CA TRP A 24 -0.40 6.69 -3.07
C TRP A 24 -0.45 5.19 -3.31
N GLY A 25 0.62 4.47 -3.01
CA GLY A 25 0.74 3.03 -3.24
C GLY A 25 0.23 2.16 -2.11
N PHE A 26 0.10 2.69 -0.88
CA PHE A 26 -0.36 1.90 0.26
C PHE A 26 -1.74 1.27 0.02
N VAL A 27 -2.73 2.08 -0.34
CA VAL A 27 -4.12 1.60 -0.54
C VAL A 27 -4.20 0.58 -1.69
N PRO A 28 -3.67 0.84 -2.90
CA PRO A 28 -3.66 -0.16 -3.97
C PRO A 28 -2.98 -1.48 -3.60
N VAL A 29 -1.86 -1.42 -2.86
CA VAL A 29 -1.13 -2.63 -2.43
C VAL A 29 -1.95 -3.44 -1.43
N VAL A 30 -2.59 -2.79 -0.46
CA VAL A 30 -3.48 -3.46 0.52
C VAL A 30 -4.66 -4.12 -0.20
N LEU A 31 -5.29 -3.42 -1.15
CA LEU A 31 -6.37 -3.98 -1.94
C LEU A 31 -5.92 -5.21 -2.74
N TYR A 32 -4.79 -5.11 -3.43
CA TYR A 32 -4.22 -6.22 -4.18
C TYR A 32 -3.97 -7.44 -3.28
N CYS A 33 -3.39 -7.25 -2.10
CA CYS A 33 -3.19 -8.31 -1.12
C CYS A 33 -4.51 -8.91 -0.65
N GLY A 34 -5.54 -8.08 -0.39
CA GLY A 34 -6.87 -8.53 0.03
C GLY A 34 -7.60 -9.35 -1.04
N PHE A 35 -7.54 -8.95 -2.31
CA PHE A 35 -8.11 -9.73 -3.41
C PHE A 35 -7.33 -11.03 -3.67
N ARG A 36 -6.00 -11.01 -3.52
CA ARG A 36 -5.15 -12.16 -3.85
C ARG A 36 -5.11 -13.24 -2.76
N HIS A 37 -5.05 -12.86 -1.49
CA HIS A 37 -5.01 -13.82 -0.38
C HIS A 37 -6.39 -14.20 0.13
N GLY A 38 -7.41 -13.41 -0.20
CA GLY A 38 -8.78 -13.62 0.24
C GLY A 38 -8.97 -13.30 1.74
N PRO A 39 -10.21 -13.13 2.19
CA PRO A 39 -10.52 -12.94 3.60
C PRO A 39 -10.40 -14.26 4.36
N GLU A 40 -10.02 -14.16 5.63
CA GLU A 40 -10.11 -15.29 6.55
C GLU A 40 -11.56 -15.77 6.65
N PRO A 41 -11.81 -17.09 6.66
CA PRO A 41 -13.15 -17.61 6.77
C PRO A 41 -13.77 -17.15 8.10
N LEU A 42 -14.98 -16.59 8.04
CA LEU A 42 -15.73 -16.25 9.25
C LEU A 42 -15.96 -17.51 10.11
N PRO A 43 -16.27 -17.37 11.42
CA PRO A 43 -16.54 -18.51 12.32
C PRO A 43 -17.62 -19.49 11.82
N ASN A 44 -18.44 -19.05 10.86
CA ASN A 44 -19.51 -19.80 10.24
C ASN A 44 -19.08 -20.53 8.94
N GLY A 45 -17.79 -20.47 8.57
CA GLY A 45 -17.24 -21.04 7.34
C GLY A 45 -17.51 -20.23 6.07
N GLN A 46 -18.13 -19.06 6.18
CA GLN A 46 -18.46 -18.20 5.04
C GLN A 46 -17.25 -17.35 4.63
N VAL A 47 -16.85 -17.44 3.36
CA VAL A 47 -15.83 -16.58 2.76
C VAL A 47 -16.56 -15.50 1.95
N ILE A 48 -16.51 -14.26 2.41
CA ILE A 48 -17.12 -13.12 1.73
C ILE A 48 -16.01 -12.45 0.92
N PRO A 49 -15.87 -12.72 -0.39
CA PRO A 49 -14.78 -12.14 -1.16
C PRO A 49 -14.92 -10.61 -1.15
N LEU A 50 -13.80 -9.92 -1.01
CA LEU A 50 -13.77 -8.49 -1.26
C LEU A 50 -14.17 -8.29 -2.72
N THR A 51 -15.24 -7.54 -2.99
CA THR A 51 -15.69 -7.20 -4.35
C THR A 51 -15.53 -5.70 -4.56
N LEU A 52 -15.31 -5.27 -5.82
CA LEU A 52 -15.18 -3.85 -6.15
C LEU A 52 -16.41 -3.05 -5.72
N LEU A 53 -17.60 -3.65 -5.79
CA LEU A 53 -18.85 -3.01 -5.37
C LEU A 53 -18.91 -2.82 -3.85
N SER A 54 -18.48 -3.82 -3.07
CA SER A 54 -18.34 -3.71 -1.60
C SER A 54 -17.25 -2.73 -1.19
N LEU A 55 -16.25 -2.48 -2.05
CA LEU A 55 -15.24 -1.46 -1.78
C LEU A 55 -15.75 -0.05 -2.10
N LEU A 56 -16.55 0.08 -3.16
CA LEU A 56 -17.11 1.35 -3.58
C LEU A 56 -18.18 1.79 -2.57
N TRP A 57 -19.18 0.94 -2.29
CA TRP A 57 -20.44 1.21 -1.58
C TRP A 57 -20.64 0.42 -0.27
N GLY A 58 -19.56 -0.12 0.30
CA GLY A 58 -19.55 -1.03 1.47
C GLY A 58 -20.66 -0.87 2.50
#